data_AF-A0A9W6HHX4-F1
#
_entry.id   AF-A0A9W6HHX4-F1
#
_cell.length_a   1.000
_cell.length_b   1.000
_cell.length_c   1.000
_cell.angle_alpha   90.00
_cell.angle_beta   90.00
_cell.angle_gamma   90.00
#
_symmetry.space_group_name_H-M   'P 1'
#
loop_
_entity.id
_entity.type
_entity.pdbx_description
1 polymer ?
#
loop_
_entity_poly.entity_id
_entity_poly.type
_entity_poly.pdbx_seq_one_letter_code
_entity_poly.pdbx_strand_id
1 'polypeptide(L)'
;MAPIGIHDVGREVITLIDDDAERLQRANEDLRLQIAHARAAVYEREKQRKERRREYAREYYAAHRDEYLDYQRQYRAEQREKDPEAYRAGKRERNQRWRDSHKDQVNARLRDKYRDNAEKHRERRREYYAAHAEEQRARRREYYARNKEKQKASHRAWRDREKRRRAVGLPTQRLHRVPRDERKANRVAAHAFFSRTWTEEELMTMMEIFATPPELLAAWKRDCLKARATYALAEQQEELARLQKELSRVAPGPKPKPRMTPQEIEEARMDAIAKQISERLRHHEEPRRVHHLDPAAPHPMLRHPDTRELNR
;
A
#
# COMPACT_ATOMS: atom_id res chain seq x y z
N MET A 1 30.21 67.11 -68.06
CA MET A 1 30.14 66.00 -67.08
C MET A 1 28.69 65.57 -66.97
N ALA A 2 28.35 64.40 -67.54
CA ALA A 2 27.03 63.80 -67.44
C ALA A 2 27.22 62.35 -66.94
N PRO A 3 26.48 61.91 -65.90
CA PRO A 3 26.67 60.60 -65.30
C PRO A 3 26.02 59.51 -66.17
N ILE A 4 26.78 58.48 -66.51
CA ILE A 4 26.27 57.26 -67.15
C ILE A 4 25.65 56.41 -66.04
N GLY A 5 24.31 56.30 -66.05
CA GLY A 5 23.54 55.51 -65.09
C GLY A 5 23.74 54.01 -65.31
N ILE A 6 24.42 53.35 -64.37
CA ILE A 6 24.50 51.90 -64.26
C ILE A 6 23.33 51.43 -63.39
N HIS A 7 22.15 51.26 -63.99
CA HIS A 7 20.99 50.69 -63.30
C HIS A 7 20.16 49.86 -64.28
N ASP A 8 20.60 48.65 -64.65
CA ASP A 8 19.67 47.54 -64.97
C ASP A 8 20.36 46.19 -65.32
N VAL A 9 21.27 45.66 -64.48
CA VAL A 9 21.82 44.29 -64.67
C VAL A 9 21.52 43.36 -63.49
N GLY A 10 20.88 43.89 -62.43
CA GLY A 10 20.61 43.15 -61.20
C GLY A 10 19.33 42.31 -61.22
N ARG A 11 18.43 42.47 -62.20
CA ARG A 11 17.08 41.85 -62.16
C ARG A 11 16.98 40.52 -62.91
N GLU A 12 17.74 40.33 -63.99
CA GLU A 12 17.71 39.08 -64.78
C GLU A 12 18.57 37.95 -64.19
N VAL A 13 19.60 38.28 -63.40
CA VAL A 13 20.45 37.27 -62.72
C VAL A 13 19.73 36.64 -61.52
N ILE A 14 18.81 37.36 -60.88
CA ILE A 14 18.03 36.85 -59.74
C ILE A 14 16.97 35.83 -60.21
N THR A 15 16.31 36.06 -61.35
CA THR A 15 15.30 35.14 -61.88
C THR A 15 15.88 33.80 -62.38
N LEU A 16 17.11 33.79 -62.90
CA LEU A 16 17.80 32.55 -63.32
C LEU A 16 18.23 31.69 -62.12
N ILE A 17 18.57 32.30 -60.99
CA ILE A 17 18.91 31.59 -59.75
C ILE A 17 17.66 30.92 -59.13
N ASP A 18 16.50 31.59 -59.23
CA ASP A 18 15.21 31.05 -58.76
C ASP A 18 14.74 29.85 -59.61
N ASP A 19 14.93 29.90 -60.95
CA ASP A 19 14.60 28.80 -61.86
C ASP A 19 15.47 27.54 -61.61
N ASP A 20 16.76 27.72 -61.32
CA ASP A 20 17.66 26.61 -60.97
C ASP A 20 17.33 26.03 -59.59
N ALA A 21 16.93 26.87 -58.64
CA ALA A 21 16.45 26.42 -57.33
C ALA A 21 15.18 25.57 -57.46
N GLU A 22 14.22 25.97 -58.30
CA GLU A 22 13.01 25.17 -58.56
C GLU A 22 13.32 23.85 -59.26
N ARG A 23 14.24 23.82 -60.23
CA ARG A 23 14.67 22.58 -60.90
C ARG A 23 15.32 21.62 -59.92
N LEU A 24 16.17 22.11 -59.02
CA LEU A 24 16.79 21.30 -57.98
C LEU A 24 15.76 20.79 -56.97
N GLN A 25 14.74 21.60 -56.62
CA GLN A 25 13.65 21.14 -55.76
C GLN A 25 12.84 20.01 -56.41
N ARG A 26 12.44 20.17 -57.68
CA ARG A 26 11.72 19.12 -58.43
C ARG A 26 12.55 17.84 -58.56
N ALA A 27 13.84 17.96 -58.88
CA ALA A 27 14.75 16.80 -58.95
C ALA A 27 14.91 16.10 -57.59
N ASN A 28 14.97 16.87 -56.49
CA ASN A 28 15.03 16.32 -55.13
C ASN A 28 13.73 15.64 -54.72
N GLU A 29 12.58 16.17 -55.12
CA GLU A 29 11.26 15.57 -54.89
C GLU A 29 11.11 14.26 -55.68
N ASP A 30 11.50 14.25 -56.95
CA ASP A 30 11.53 13.04 -57.77
C ASP A 30 12.43 11.95 -57.16
N LEU A 31 13.62 12.33 -56.68
CA LEU A 31 14.53 11.40 -56.00
C LEU A 31 13.90 10.86 -54.70
N ARG A 32 13.23 11.72 -53.90
CA ARG A 32 12.52 11.29 -52.68
C ARG A 32 11.39 10.32 -52.99
N LEU A 33 10.62 10.58 -54.04
CA LEU A 33 9.54 9.69 -54.50
C LEU A 33 10.11 8.35 -54.99
N GLN A 34 11.19 8.37 -55.77
CA GLN A 34 11.87 7.16 -56.22
C GLN A 34 12.39 6.32 -55.04
N ILE A 35 12.99 6.95 -54.02
CA ILE A 35 13.43 6.27 -52.79
C ILE A 35 12.23 5.69 -52.02
N ALA A 36 11.12 6.42 -51.93
CA ALA A 36 9.90 5.95 -51.27
C ALA A 36 9.30 4.74 -52.00
N HIS A 37 9.20 4.79 -53.32
CA HIS A 37 8.73 3.66 -54.14
C HIS A 37 9.66 2.44 -54.03
N ALA A 38 10.98 2.64 -54.03
CA ALA A 38 11.95 1.56 -53.84
C ALA A 38 11.79 0.90 -52.47
N ARG A 39 11.62 1.68 -51.40
CA ARG A 39 11.36 1.16 -50.04
C ARG A 39 10.04 0.40 -49.95
N ALA A 40 8.97 0.93 -50.54
CA ALA A 40 7.67 0.26 -50.60
C ALA A 40 7.77 -1.08 -51.36
N ALA A 41 8.49 -1.12 -52.49
CA ALA A 41 8.70 -2.33 -53.25
C ALA A 41 9.48 -3.40 -52.47
N VAL A 42 10.51 -3.00 -51.71
CA VAL A 42 11.25 -3.92 -50.82
C VAL A 42 10.33 -4.46 -49.72
N TYR A 43 9.53 -3.59 -49.08
CA TYR A 43 8.59 -3.98 -48.05
C TYR A 43 7.54 -4.98 -48.56
N GLU A 44 6.94 -4.74 -49.72
CA GLU A 44 5.96 -5.65 -50.32
C GLU A 44 6.60 -7.00 -50.70
N ARG A 45 7.82 -7.00 -51.24
CA ARG A 45 8.57 -8.25 -51.51
C ARG A 45 8.82 -9.05 -50.24
N GLU A 46 9.18 -8.39 -49.14
CA GLU A 46 9.35 -9.06 -47.84
C GLU A 46 8.04 -9.60 -47.29
N LYS A 47 6.96 -8.83 -47.39
CA LYS A 47 5.62 -9.24 -46.96
C LYS A 47 5.16 -10.49 -47.72
N GLN A 48 5.27 -10.48 -49.05
CA GLN A 48 4.97 -11.64 -49.90
C GLN A 48 5.85 -12.85 -49.57
N ARG A 49 7.14 -12.64 -49.27
CA ARG A 49 8.03 -13.73 -48.84
C ARG A 49 7.63 -14.30 -47.47
N LYS A 50 7.12 -13.47 -46.56
CA LYS A 50 6.60 -13.91 -45.25
C LYS A 50 5.28 -14.66 -45.42
N GLU A 51 4.39 -14.18 -46.28
CA GLU A 51 3.10 -14.84 -46.60
C GLU A 51 3.32 -16.20 -47.24
N ARG A 52 4.15 -16.30 -48.29
CA ARG A 52 4.51 -17.59 -48.90
C ARG A 52 5.12 -18.58 -47.91
N ARG A 53 5.96 -18.10 -46.97
CA ARG A 53 6.48 -18.96 -45.90
C ARG A 53 5.41 -19.44 -44.93
N ARG A 54 4.42 -18.58 -44.62
CA ARG A 54 3.27 -18.95 -43.77
C ARG A 54 2.37 -19.96 -44.48
N GLU A 55 2.11 -19.78 -45.76
CA GLU A 55 1.33 -20.70 -46.60
C GLU A 55 2.03 -22.06 -46.69
N TYR A 56 3.30 -22.07 -47.10
CA TYR A 56 4.10 -23.30 -47.12
C TYR A 56 4.10 -24.00 -45.75
N ALA A 57 4.28 -23.26 -44.65
CA ALA A 57 4.22 -23.85 -43.32
C ALA A 57 2.83 -24.44 -43.00
N ARG A 58 1.75 -23.75 -43.36
CA ARG A 58 0.38 -24.27 -43.17
C ARG A 58 0.14 -25.53 -43.97
N GLU A 59 0.54 -25.56 -45.24
CA GLU A 59 0.42 -26.72 -46.11
C GLU A 59 1.26 -27.89 -45.59
N TYR A 60 2.49 -27.63 -45.20
CA TYR A 60 3.37 -28.63 -44.59
C TYR A 60 2.77 -29.20 -43.30
N TYR A 61 2.31 -28.36 -42.37
CA TYR A 61 1.66 -28.83 -41.14
C TYR A 61 0.32 -29.53 -41.39
N ALA A 62 -0.41 -29.17 -42.45
CA ALA A 62 -1.64 -29.86 -42.82
C ALA A 62 -1.34 -31.25 -43.39
N ALA A 63 -0.33 -31.36 -44.27
CA ALA A 63 0.12 -32.63 -44.83
C ALA A 63 0.71 -33.57 -43.76
N HIS A 64 1.47 -33.04 -42.80
CA HIS A 64 2.13 -33.81 -41.73
C HIS A 64 1.39 -33.73 -40.39
N ARG A 65 0.09 -33.43 -40.41
CA ARG A 65 -0.70 -33.20 -39.19
C ARG A 65 -0.70 -34.42 -38.28
N ASP A 66 -0.96 -35.59 -38.85
CA ASP A 66 -1.17 -36.80 -38.06
C ASP A 66 0.16 -37.33 -37.52
N GLU A 67 1.24 -37.29 -38.30
CA GLU A 67 2.61 -37.58 -37.84
C GLU A 67 3.00 -36.71 -36.64
N TYR A 68 2.71 -35.41 -36.69
CA TYR A 68 2.99 -34.50 -35.59
C TYR A 68 2.13 -34.77 -34.35
N LEU A 69 0.86 -35.13 -34.54
CA LEU A 69 -0.02 -35.52 -33.44
C LEU A 69 0.43 -36.83 -32.79
N ASP A 70 0.89 -37.81 -33.57
CA ASP A 70 1.45 -39.06 -33.08
C ASP A 70 2.74 -38.85 -32.31
N TYR A 71 3.65 -38.04 -32.85
CA TYR A 71 4.86 -37.63 -32.14
C TYR A 71 4.52 -36.95 -30.79
N GLN A 72 3.54 -36.03 -30.77
CA GLN A 72 3.10 -35.41 -29.51
C GLN A 72 2.44 -36.40 -28.53
N ARG A 73 1.70 -37.39 -29.04
CA ARG A 73 1.10 -38.45 -28.21
C ARG A 73 2.19 -39.29 -27.54
N GLN A 74 3.18 -39.74 -28.32
CA GLN A 74 4.33 -40.51 -27.84
C GLN A 74 5.15 -39.70 -26.82
N TYR A 75 5.50 -38.46 -27.14
CA TYR A 75 6.22 -37.59 -26.21
C TYR A 75 5.47 -37.40 -24.88
N ARG A 76 4.14 -37.20 -24.90
CA ARG A 76 3.34 -37.12 -23.66
C ARG A 76 3.21 -38.46 -22.93
N ALA A 77 3.30 -39.59 -23.63
CA ALA A 77 3.33 -40.91 -23.01
C ALA A 77 4.67 -41.11 -22.27
N GLU A 78 5.80 -40.85 -22.94
CA GLU A 78 7.13 -40.90 -22.34
C GLU A 78 7.26 -39.98 -21.12
N GLN A 79 6.74 -38.75 -21.19
CA GLN A 79 6.75 -37.82 -20.05
C GLN A 79 5.90 -38.32 -18.88
N ARG A 80 4.82 -39.05 -19.15
CA ARG A 80 4.00 -39.69 -18.11
C ARG A 80 4.67 -40.90 -17.49
N GLU A 81 5.47 -41.63 -18.26
CA GLU A 81 6.22 -42.80 -17.78
C GLU A 81 7.47 -42.40 -16.98
N LYS A 82 8.21 -41.38 -17.44
CA LYS A 82 9.41 -40.86 -16.76
C LYS A 82 9.11 -40.33 -15.35
N ASP A 83 8.07 -39.50 -15.22
CA ASP A 83 7.60 -39.00 -13.92
C ASP A 83 6.08 -38.71 -13.95
N PRO A 84 5.26 -39.69 -13.50
CA PRO A 84 3.81 -39.52 -13.47
C PRO A 84 3.34 -38.36 -12.56
N GLU A 85 4.06 -38.09 -11.47
CA GLU A 85 3.66 -37.09 -10.48
C GLU A 85 4.00 -35.68 -10.96
N ALA A 86 5.21 -35.45 -11.47
CA ALA A 86 5.60 -34.17 -12.03
C ALA A 86 4.73 -33.80 -13.25
N TYR A 87 4.39 -34.77 -14.10
CA TYR A 87 3.47 -34.53 -15.22
C TYR A 87 2.08 -34.06 -14.73
N ARG A 88 1.52 -34.72 -13.71
CA ARG A 88 0.23 -34.35 -13.11
C ARG A 88 0.31 -32.97 -12.44
N ALA A 89 1.39 -32.68 -11.71
CA ALA A 89 1.62 -31.39 -11.06
C ALA A 89 1.71 -30.26 -12.10
N GLY A 90 2.56 -30.40 -13.11
CA GLY A 90 2.69 -29.41 -14.19
C GLY A 90 1.40 -29.22 -14.99
N LYS A 91 0.61 -30.29 -15.21
CA LYS A 91 -0.71 -30.18 -15.83
C LYS A 91 -1.68 -29.38 -14.95
N ARG A 92 -1.72 -29.64 -13.64
CA ARG A 92 -2.54 -28.87 -12.68
C ARG A 92 -2.14 -27.41 -12.67
N GLU A 93 -0.84 -27.12 -12.63
CA GLU A 93 -0.32 -25.75 -12.63
C GLU A 93 -0.67 -24.99 -13.91
N ARG A 94 -0.44 -25.57 -15.09
CA ARG A 94 -0.84 -24.94 -16.36
C ARG A 94 -2.33 -24.66 -16.42
N ASN A 95 -3.15 -25.63 -15.99
CA ASN A 95 -4.60 -25.46 -15.92
C ASN A 95 -5.00 -24.36 -14.93
N GLN A 96 -4.31 -24.26 -13.80
CA GLN A 96 -4.55 -23.23 -12.79
C GLN A 96 -4.18 -21.85 -13.35
N ARG A 97 -3.00 -21.68 -13.94
CA ARG A 97 -2.58 -20.43 -14.61
C ARG A 97 -3.57 -20.00 -15.72
N TRP A 98 -4.08 -20.96 -16.49
CA TRP A 98 -5.12 -20.68 -17.48
C TRP A 98 -6.43 -20.22 -16.82
N ARG A 99 -6.88 -20.91 -15.76
CA ARG A 99 -8.08 -20.52 -15.00
C ARG A 99 -7.94 -19.14 -14.35
N ASP A 100 -6.76 -18.80 -13.86
CA ASP A 100 -6.49 -17.52 -13.22
C ASP A 100 -6.51 -16.37 -14.23
N SER A 101 -5.87 -16.55 -15.39
CA SER A 101 -5.91 -15.56 -16.48
C SER A 101 -7.28 -15.45 -17.18
N HIS A 102 -8.09 -16.51 -17.16
CA HIS A 102 -9.43 -16.55 -17.79
C HIS A 102 -10.57 -16.57 -16.77
N LYS A 103 -10.30 -16.14 -15.53
CA LYS A 103 -11.23 -16.22 -14.41
C LYS A 103 -12.58 -15.57 -14.72
N ASP A 104 -12.56 -14.41 -15.35
CA ASP A 104 -13.78 -13.66 -15.65
C ASP A 104 -14.61 -14.31 -16.76
N GLN A 105 -13.97 -14.87 -17.79
CA GLN A 105 -14.65 -15.62 -18.85
C GLN A 105 -15.30 -16.90 -18.28
N VAL A 106 -14.58 -17.62 -17.42
CA VAL A 106 -15.10 -18.82 -16.75
C VAL A 106 -16.27 -18.45 -15.84
N ASN A 107 -16.15 -17.38 -15.06
CA ASN A 107 -17.21 -16.91 -14.18
C ASN A 107 -18.42 -16.38 -14.94
N ALA A 108 -18.23 -15.71 -16.08
CA ALA A 108 -19.33 -15.28 -16.95
C ALA A 108 -20.12 -16.48 -17.47
N ARG A 109 -19.44 -17.47 -18.07
CA ARG A 109 -20.07 -18.72 -18.52
C ARG A 109 -20.79 -19.45 -17.38
N LEU A 110 -20.20 -19.44 -16.18
CA LEU A 110 -20.81 -20.06 -15.01
C LEU A 110 -22.07 -19.30 -14.58
N ARG A 111 -22.04 -17.96 -14.57
CA ARG A 111 -23.21 -17.11 -14.29
C ARG A 111 -24.33 -17.36 -15.29
N ASP A 112 -24.01 -17.43 -16.57
CA ASP A 112 -25.00 -17.70 -17.63
C ASP A 112 -25.61 -19.09 -17.44
N LYS A 113 -24.78 -20.12 -17.19
CA LYS A 113 -25.26 -21.47 -16.88
C LYS A 113 -26.21 -21.50 -15.67
N TYR A 114 -25.89 -20.77 -14.60
CA TYR A 114 -26.75 -20.67 -13.41
C TYR A 114 -28.01 -19.83 -13.66
N ARG A 115 -27.97 -18.86 -14.56
CA ARG A 115 -29.15 -18.07 -14.97
C ARG A 115 -30.12 -18.94 -15.74
N ASP A 116 -29.63 -19.67 -16.74
CA ASP A 116 -30.46 -20.48 -17.65
C ASP A 116 -31.04 -21.71 -16.95
N ASN A 117 -30.34 -22.26 -15.95
CA ASN A 117 -30.75 -23.47 -15.22
C ASN A 117 -31.01 -23.21 -13.73
N ALA A 118 -31.54 -22.03 -13.39
CA ALA A 118 -31.70 -21.62 -11.99
C ALA A 118 -32.56 -22.59 -11.17
N GLU A 119 -33.68 -23.06 -11.72
CA GLU A 119 -34.60 -23.97 -11.01
C GLU A 119 -33.99 -25.35 -10.75
N LYS A 120 -33.36 -25.97 -11.76
CA LYS A 120 -32.66 -27.25 -11.60
C LYS A 120 -31.59 -27.20 -10.49
N HIS A 121 -30.91 -26.06 -10.35
CA HIS A 121 -29.96 -25.84 -9.27
C HIS A 121 -30.63 -25.66 -7.89
N ARG A 122 -31.82 -25.04 -7.84
CA ARG A 122 -32.61 -24.90 -6.61
C ARG A 122 -33.15 -26.25 -6.15
N GLU A 123 -33.69 -27.05 -7.07
CA GLU A 123 -34.21 -28.40 -6.79
C GLU A 123 -33.13 -29.31 -6.25
N ARG A 124 -32.00 -29.44 -6.96
CA ARG A 124 -30.85 -30.23 -6.48
C ARG A 124 -30.39 -29.79 -5.09
N ARG A 125 -30.41 -28.48 -4.82
CA ARG A 125 -30.04 -27.94 -3.51
C ARG A 125 -31.06 -28.32 -2.43
N ARG A 126 -32.37 -28.27 -2.75
CA ARG A 126 -33.44 -28.70 -1.85
C ARG A 126 -33.32 -30.19 -1.54
N GLU A 127 -33.13 -31.03 -2.55
CA GLU A 127 -32.91 -32.47 -2.40
C GLU A 127 -31.70 -32.76 -1.52
N TYR A 128 -30.56 -32.11 -1.79
CA TYR A 128 -29.35 -32.26 -0.98
C TYR A 128 -29.59 -31.88 0.49
N TYR A 129 -30.24 -30.74 0.75
CA TYR A 129 -30.53 -30.33 2.14
C TYR A 129 -31.56 -31.21 2.82
N ALA A 130 -32.52 -31.78 2.08
CA ALA A 130 -33.48 -32.73 2.60
C ALA A 130 -32.78 -34.06 2.97
N ALA A 131 -31.96 -34.59 2.07
CA ALA A 131 -31.23 -35.84 2.27
C ALA A 131 -30.16 -35.75 3.37
N HIS A 132 -29.58 -34.57 3.61
CA HIS A 132 -28.50 -34.38 4.59
C HIS A 132 -28.88 -33.41 5.71
N ALA A 133 -30.17 -33.37 6.06
CA ALA A 133 -30.70 -32.46 7.08
C ALA A 133 -30.03 -32.65 8.45
N GLU A 134 -29.84 -33.91 8.87
CA GLU A 134 -29.25 -34.25 10.18
C GLU A 134 -27.75 -33.96 10.24
N GLU A 135 -26.98 -34.30 9.21
CA GLU A 135 -25.55 -33.96 9.12
C GLU A 135 -25.35 -32.43 9.25
N GLN A 136 -26.18 -31.65 8.55
CA GLN A 136 -26.13 -30.19 8.61
C GLN A 136 -26.57 -29.62 9.97
N ARG A 137 -27.45 -30.31 10.70
CA ARG A 137 -27.80 -29.95 12.08
C ARG A 137 -26.64 -30.26 13.03
N ALA A 138 -26.03 -31.45 12.92
CA ALA A 138 -24.88 -31.86 13.71
C ALA A 138 -23.69 -30.90 13.51
N ARG A 139 -23.32 -30.63 12.25
CA ARG A 139 -22.27 -29.67 11.91
C ARG A 139 -22.52 -28.27 12.46
N ARG A 140 -23.78 -27.80 12.43
CA ARG A 140 -24.15 -26.52 13.05
C ARG A 140 -23.95 -26.56 14.56
N ARG A 141 -24.41 -27.62 15.24
CA ARG A 141 -24.24 -27.78 16.69
C ARG A 141 -22.76 -27.81 17.07
N GLU A 142 -21.93 -28.55 16.35
CA GLU A 142 -20.47 -28.60 16.55
C GLU A 142 -19.83 -27.24 16.34
N TYR A 143 -20.17 -26.53 15.26
CA TYR A 143 -19.68 -25.19 15.01
C TYR A 143 -20.05 -24.23 16.14
N TYR A 144 -21.30 -24.25 16.60
CA TYR A 144 -21.75 -23.44 17.73
C TYR A 144 -21.04 -23.83 19.02
N ALA A 145 -20.84 -25.11 19.31
CA ALA A 145 -20.13 -25.57 20.50
C ALA A 145 -18.69 -25.06 20.51
N ARG A 146 -17.96 -25.21 19.38
CA ARG A 146 -16.58 -24.74 19.22
C ARG A 146 -16.46 -23.21 19.31
N ASN A 147 -17.44 -22.48 18.81
CA ASN A 147 -17.39 -21.01 18.72
C ASN A 147 -18.23 -20.29 19.79
N LYS A 148 -18.80 -21.02 20.76
CA LYS A 148 -19.72 -20.48 21.77
C LYS A 148 -19.12 -19.31 22.52
N GLU A 149 -17.89 -19.47 23.00
CA GLU A 149 -17.20 -18.42 23.76
C GLU A 149 -16.79 -17.24 22.89
N LYS A 150 -16.38 -17.47 21.64
CA LYS A 150 -16.11 -16.37 20.68
C LYS A 150 -17.36 -15.54 20.40
N GLN A 151 -18.51 -16.18 20.21
CA GLN A 151 -19.78 -15.47 19.99
C GLN A 151 -20.20 -14.69 21.25
N LYS A 152 -20.08 -15.29 22.43
CA LYS A 152 -20.34 -14.59 23.71
C LYS A 152 -19.40 -13.41 23.91
N ALA A 153 -18.11 -13.56 23.65
CA ALA A 153 -17.12 -12.50 23.76
C ALA A 153 -17.43 -11.35 22.79
N SER A 154 -17.76 -11.67 21.54
CA SER A 154 -18.20 -10.68 20.55
C SER A 154 -19.46 -9.94 21.01
N HIS A 155 -20.44 -10.65 21.58
CA HIS A 155 -21.66 -10.05 22.10
C HIS A 155 -21.39 -9.17 23.33
N ARG A 156 -20.52 -9.59 24.26
CA ARG A 156 -20.07 -8.77 25.39
C ARG A 156 -19.39 -7.50 24.91
N ALA A 157 -18.40 -7.62 24.02
CA ALA A 157 -17.69 -6.48 23.44
C ALA A 157 -18.62 -5.50 22.73
N TRP A 158 -19.64 -6.02 22.02
CA TRP A 158 -20.68 -5.20 21.41
C TRP A 158 -21.50 -4.44 22.48
N ARG A 159 -21.93 -5.10 23.55
CA ARG A 159 -22.66 -4.44 24.64
C ARG A 159 -21.81 -3.39 25.36
N ASP A 160 -20.53 -3.67 25.60
CA ASP A 160 -19.63 -2.73 26.28
C ASP A 160 -19.37 -1.49 25.40
N ARG A 161 -19.25 -1.68 24.08
CA ARG A 161 -19.20 -0.59 23.11
C ARG A 161 -20.50 0.23 23.15
N GLU A 162 -21.65 -0.43 23.17
CA GLU A 162 -22.96 0.23 23.21
C GLU A 162 -23.16 1.01 24.51
N LYS A 163 -22.75 0.44 25.65
CA LYS A 163 -22.77 1.09 26.96
C LYS A 163 -21.92 2.36 26.97
N ARG A 164 -20.67 2.27 26.47
CA ARG A 164 -19.79 3.45 26.31
C ARG A 164 -20.41 4.50 25.40
N ARG A 165 -20.96 4.09 24.25
CA ARG A 165 -21.61 5.04 23.32
C ARG A 165 -22.76 5.80 23.99
N ARG A 166 -23.62 5.09 24.73
CA ARG A 166 -24.72 5.71 25.49
C ARG A 166 -24.23 6.63 26.60
N ALA A 167 -23.15 6.26 27.29
CA ALA A 167 -22.57 7.09 28.35
C ALA A 167 -22.03 8.43 27.83
N VAL A 168 -21.56 8.48 26.57
CA VAL A 168 -21.14 9.73 25.89
C VAL A 168 -22.34 10.46 25.26
N GLY A 169 -23.59 10.05 25.54
CA GLY A 169 -24.80 10.70 25.03
C GLY A 169 -25.07 10.48 23.54
N LEU A 170 -24.33 9.59 22.87
CA LEU A 170 -24.61 9.27 21.47
C LEU A 170 -25.89 8.42 21.37
N PRO A 171 -26.78 8.74 20.40
CA PRO A 171 -28.04 8.05 20.24
C PRO A 171 -27.88 6.57 19.87
N THR A 172 -28.94 5.77 20.03
CA THR A 172 -29.00 4.40 19.51
C THR A 172 -28.69 4.39 18.01
N GLN A 173 -27.86 3.45 17.53
CA GLN A 173 -27.26 3.46 16.17
C GLN A 173 -28.27 3.45 15.01
N ARG A 174 -29.57 3.41 15.32
CA ARG A 174 -30.68 3.53 14.38
C ARG A 174 -31.76 4.42 15.01
N LEU A 175 -31.48 5.72 15.10
CA LEU A 175 -32.47 6.73 15.49
C LEU A 175 -33.72 6.65 14.59
N HIS A 176 -33.51 6.36 13.30
CA HIS A 176 -34.59 6.17 12.34
C HIS A 176 -34.37 4.89 11.55
N ARG A 177 -35.26 3.90 11.73
CA ARG A 177 -35.32 2.75 10.84
C ARG A 177 -36.07 3.20 9.59
N VAL A 178 -35.34 3.59 8.56
CA VAL A 178 -35.94 3.92 7.25
C VAL A 178 -36.77 2.72 6.78
N PRO A 179 -38.10 2.85 6.65
CA PRO A 179 -38.96 1.77 6.20
C PRO A 179 -38.53 1.29 4.80
N ARG A 180 -38.97 0.09 4.43
CA ARG A 180 -38.61 -0.49 3.13
C ARG A 180 -39.03 0.41 1.97
N ASP A 181 -40.19 1.05 2.09
CA ASP A 181 -40.76 1.88 1.03
C ASP A 181 -39.99 3.18 0.86
N GLU A 182 -39.61 3.83 1.97
CA GLU A 182 -38.75 5.02 1.93
C GLU A 182 -37.36 4.69 1.38
N ARG A 183 -36.78 3.52 1.71
CA ARG A 183 -35.51 3.09 1.06
C ARG A 183 -35.67 2.88 -0.45
N LYS A 184 -36.82 2.36 -0.89
CA LYS A 184 -37.11 2.20 -2.33
C LYS A 184 -37.27 3.56 -2.99
N ALA A 185 -38.00 4.48 -2.37
CA ALA A 185 -38.16 5.86 -2.84
C ALA A 185 -36.81 6.58 -2.93
N ASN A 186 -35.99 6.53 -1.87
CA ASN A 186 -34.65 7.11 -1.87
C ASN A 186 -33.75 6.50 -2.96
N ARG A 187 -33.87 5.20 -3.23
CA ARG A 187 -33.12 4.55 -4.31
C ARG A 187 -33.58 5.02 -5.69
N VAL A 188 -34.88 5.19 -5.90
CA VAL A 188 -35.44 5.72 -7.16
C VAL A 188 -35.03 7.19 -7.34
N ALA A 189 -35.14 8.01 -6.30
CA ALA A 189 -34.73 9.41 -6.30
C ALA A 189 -33.22 9.56 -6.57
N ALA A 190 -32.40 8.75 -5.91
CA ALA A 190 -30.95 8.72 -6.16
C ALA A 190 -30.66 8.30 -7.60
N HIS A 191 -31.33 7.27 -8.12
CA HIS A 191 -31.16 6.86 -9.51
C HIS A 191 -31.52 8.01 -10.46
N ALA A 192 -32.67 8.65 -10.27
CA ALA A 192 -33.09 9.80 -11.09
C ALA A 192 -32.10 10.96 -11.03
N PHE A 193 -31.57 11.26 -9.84
CA PHE A 193 -30.55 12.29 -9.64
C PHE A 193 -29.24 11.98 -10.39
N PHE A 194 -28.73 10.75 -10.27
CA PHE A 194 -27.45 10.35 -10.88
C PHE A 194 -27.54 9.98 -12.36
N SER A 195 -28.73 9.61 -12.87
CA SER A 195 -28.92 9.31 -14.29
C SER A 195 -29.21 10.56 -15.14
N ARG A 196 -29.56 11.68 -14.50
CA ARG A 196 -29.78 12.96 -15.19
C ARG A 196 -28.46 13.48 -15.75
N THR A 197 -28.47 13.98 -16.99
CA THR A 197 -27.38 14.78 -17.54
C THR A 197 -27.46 16.20 -17.00
N TRP A 198 -26.38 16.66 -16.39
CA TRP A 198 -26.27 18.02 -15.84
C TRP A 198 -25.67 18.95 -16.88
N THR A 199 -26.24 20.14 -17.05
CA THR A 199 -25.57 21.19 -17.80
C THR A 199 -24.43 21.78 -16.96
N GLU A 200 -23.45 22.40 -17.61
CA GLU A 200 -22.30 23.00 -16.92
C GLU A 200 -22.74 24.11 -15.96
N GLU A 201 -23.71 24.93 -16.37
CA GLU A 201 -24.30 26.00 -15.55
C GLU A 201 -24.98 25.45 -14.28
N GLU A 202 -25.81 24.40 -14.42
CA GLU A 202 -26.47 23.75 -13.28
C GLU A 202 -25.47 23.14 -12.30
N LEU A 203 -24.39 22.56 -12.84
CA LEU A 203 -23.33 21.99 -12.03
C LEU A 203 -22.58 23.07 -11.25
N MET A 204 -22.27 24.21 -11.88
CA MET A 204 -21.64 25.36 -11.20
C MET A 204 -22.54 25.92 -10.10
N THR A 205 -23.84 26.11 -10.36
CA THR A 205 -24.78 26.60 -9.32
C THR A 205 -24.86 25.62 -8.15
N MET A 206 -24.91 24.30 -8.40
CA MET A 206 -24.88 23.33 -7.32
C MET A 206 -23.55 23.32 -6.56
N MET A 207 -22.43 23.45 -7.26
CA MET A 207 -21.12 23.55 -6.62
C MET A 207 -21.02 24.79 -5.72
N GLU A 208 -21.65 25.90 -6.08
CA GLU A 208 -21.74 27.10 -5.24
C GLU A 208 -22.66 26.88 -4.03
N ILE A 209 -23.85 26.30 -4.21
CA ILE A 209 -24.78 26.01 -3.11
C ILE A 209 -24.15 25.08 -2.07
N PHE A 210 -23.40 24.08 -2.52
CA PHE A 210 -22.71 23.11 -1.65
C PHE A 210 -21.25 23.46 -1.39
N ALA A 211 -20.80 24.66 -1.78
CA ALA A 211 -19.44 25.10 -1.54
C ALA A 211 -19.20 25.13 -0.03
N THR A 212 -18.24 24.34 0.43
CA THR A 212 -17.84 24.41 1.83
C THR A 212 -17.17 25.76 2.08
N PRO A 213 -17.60 26.55 3.08
CA PRO A 213 -16.98 27.82 3.39
C PRO A 213 -15.45 27.68 3.52
N PRO A 214 -14.66 28.58 2.91
CA PRO A 214 -13.20 28.44 2.85
C PRO A 214 -12.57 28.43 4.25
N GLU A 215 -13.19 29.12 5.21
CA GLU A 215 -12.78 29.15 6.61
C GLU A 215 -12.84 27.77 7.27
N LEU A 216 -13.92 27.00 7.01
CA LEU A 216 -14.09 25.64 7.53
C LEU A 216 -13.07 24.70 6.89
N LEU A 217 -12.84 24.81 5.58
CA LEU A 217 -11.79 24.05 4.91
C LEU A 217 -10.40 24.40 5.46
N ALA A 218 -10.11 25.67 5.73
CA ALA A 218 -8.85 26.10 6.32
C ALA A 218 -8.69 25.61 7.76
N ALA A 219 -9.75 25.62 8.56
CA ALA A 219 -9.75 25.04 9.91
C ALA A 219 -9.48 23.53 9.86
N TRP A 220 -10.23 22.80 9.02
CA TRP A 220 -10.05 21.36 8.84
C TRP A 220 -8.64 21.00 8.35
N LYS A 221 -8.08 21.74 7.37
CA LYS A 221 -6.70 21.55 6.91
C LYS A 221 -5.68 21.77 8.04
N ARG A 222 -5.86 22.80 8.88
CA ARG A 222 -5.01 23.04 10.06
C ARG A 222 -5.09 21.88 11.04
N ASP A 223 -6.27 21.34 11.30
CA ASP A 223 -6.45 20.20 12.21
C ASP A 223 -5.84 18.92 11.64
N CYS A 224 -5.99 18.66 10.33
CA CYS A 224 -5.32 17.55 9.67
C CYS A 224 -3.79 17.66 9.75
N LEU A 225 -3.24 18.87 9.56
CA LEU A 225 -1.80 19.10 9.69
C LEU A 225 -1.32 18.86 11.13
N LYS A 226 -2.05 19.36 12.12
CA LYS A 226 -1.77 19.08 13.54
C LYS A 226 -1.78 17.58 13.82
N ALA A 227 -2.80 16.86 13.36
CA ALA A 227 -2.92 15.41 13.57
C ALA A 227 -1.79 14.61 12.91
N ARG A 228 -1.32 15.04 11.72
CA ARG A 228 -0.15 14.42 11.06
C ARG A 228 1.14 14.72 11.81
N ALA A 229 1.31 15.95 12.29
CA ALA A 229 2.48 16.33 13.08
C ALA A 229 2.54 15.57 14.41
N THR A 230 1.43 15.41 15.12
CA THR A 230 1.39 14.62 16.36
C THR A 230 1.68 13.14 16.12
N TYR A 231 1.17 12.57 15.02
CA TYR A 231 1.48 11.19 14.63
C TYR A 231 2.99 11.01 14.33
N ALA A 232 3.58 11.89 13.53
CA ALA A 232 5.01 11.81 13.19
C ALA A 232 5.91 11.98 14.43
N LEU A 233 5.55 12.86 15.36
CA LEU A 233 6.27 13.00 16.63
C LEU A 233 6.18 11.73 17.49
N ALA A 234 5.03 11.07 17.53
CA ALA A 234 4.86 9.81 18.25
C ALA A 234 5.71 8.69 17.63
N GLU A 235 5.73 8.58 16.31
CA GLU A 235 6.55 7.60 15.59
C GLU A 235 8.05 7.83 15.83
N GLN A 236 8.52 9.08 15.79
CA GLN A 236 9.90 9.44 16.14
C GLN A 236 10.26 9.07 17.58
N GLN A 237 9.35 9.26 18.54
CA GLN A 237 9.57 8.87 19.93
C GLN A 237 9.70 7.34 20.08
N GLU A 238 8.89 6.57 19.35
CA GLU A 238 8.99 5.11 19.33
C GLU A 238 10.31 4.62 18.72
N GLU A 239 10.74 5.24 17.61
CA GLU A 239 12.03 4.94 16.98
C GLU A 239 13.22 5.27 17.90
N LEU A 240 13.21 6.44 18.54
CA LEU A 240 14.24 6.82 19.51
C LEU A 240 14.27 5.86 20.70
N ALA A 241 13.12 5.45 21.24
CA ALA A 241 13.04 4.47 22.32
C ALA A 241 13.59 3.10 21.89
N ARG A 242 13.32 2.68 20.65
CA ARG A 242 13.87 1.46 20.07
C ARG A 242 15.39 1.55 19.94
N LEU A 243 15.93 2.65 19.40
CA LEU A 243 17.36 2.87 19.25
C LEU A 243 18.07 2.92 20.61
N GLN A 244 17.50 3.57 21.63
CA GLN A 244 18.04 3.54 22.99
C GLN A 244 18.08 2.11 23.58
N LYS A 245 17.04 1.31 23.32
CA LYS A 245 17.01 -0.11 23.73
C LYS A 245 18.03 -0.97 22.99
N GLU A 246 18.30 -0.69 21.72
CA GLU A 246 19.36 -1.35 20.96
C GLU A 246 20.75 -0.90 21.43
N LEU A 247 20.94 0.40 21.68
CA LEU A 247 22.20 0.95 22.17
C LEU A 247 22.56 0.44 23.57
N SER A 248 21.58 0.28 24.46
CA SER A 248 21.77 -0.36 25.77
C SER A 248 22.06 -1.86 25.71
N ARG A 249 21.74 -2.54 24.60
CA ARG A 249 22.13 -3.95 24.37
C ARG A 249 23.55 -4.07 23.82
N VAL A 250 23.96 -3.12 22.97
CA VAL A 250 25.26 -3.13 22.29
C VAL A 250 26.36 -2.53 23.16
N ALA A 251 26.04 -1.50 23.96
CA ALA A 251 26.96 -0.99 24.96
C ALA A 251 27.29 -2.14 25.92
N PRO A 252 28.57 -2.56 26.03
CA PRO A 252 28.99 -3.45 27.08
C PRO A 252 28.85 -2.67 28.38
N GLY A 253 27.65 -2.70 28.97
CA GLY A 253 27.48 -2.32 30.35
C GLY A 253 28.50 -3.10 31.19
N PRO A 254 28.99 -2.55 32.31
CA PRO A 254 29.83 -3.31 33.23
C PRO A 254 29.12 -4.64 33.47
N LYS A 255 29.81 -5.75 33.17
CA LYS A 255 29.26 -7.11 33.32
C LYS A 255 28.48 -7.13 34.63
N PRO A 256 27.20 -7.55 34.64
CA PRO A 256 26.43 -7.58 35.87
C PRO A 256 27.31 -8.30 36.89
N LYS A 257 27.60 -7.64 38.03
CA LYS A 257 28.44 -8.24 39.06
C LYS A 257 27.88 -9.65 39.30
N PRO A 258 28.72 -10.70 39.29
CA PRO A 258 28.24 -12.05 39.54
C PRO A 258 27.36 -12.01 40.79
N ARG A 259 26.25 -12.77 40.78
CA ARG A 259 25.36 -12.83 41.94
C ARG A 259 26.22 -13.13 43.16
N MET A 260 26.17 -12.23 44.15
CA MET A 260 26.98 -12.37 45.35
C MET A 260 26.75 -13.76 45.92
N THR A 261 27.82 -14.48 46.22
CA THR A 261 27.70 -15.76 46.92
C THR A 261 27.04 -15.50 48.29
N PRO A 262 26.37 -16.49 48.90
CA PRO A 262 25.82 -16.33 50.25
C PRO A 262 26.86 -15.81 51.26
N GLN A 263 28.12 -16.20 51.08
CA GLN A 263 29.25 -15.72 51.88
C GLN A 263 29.54 -14.23 51.64
N GLU A 264 29.56 -13.77 50.39
CA GLU A 264 29.74 -12.35 50.07
C GLU A 264 28.55 -11.48 50.56
N ILE A 265 27.34 -12.04 50.61
CA ILE A 265 26.16 -11.38 51.19
C ILE A 265 26.33 -11.24 52.71
N GLU A 266 26.79 -12.31 53.38
CA GLU A 266 27.08 -12.28 54.82
C GLU A 266 28.24 -11.33 55.13
N GLU A 267 29.34 -11.38 54.38
CA GLU A 267 30.47 -10.45 54.51
C GLU A 267 30.02 -9.00 54.30
N ALA A 268 29.25 -8.71 53.24
CA ALA A 268 28.73 -7.36 53.01
C ALA A 268 27.79 -6.91 54.14
N ARG A 269 27.02 -7.83 54.73
CA ARG A 269 26.19 -7.56 55.90
C ARG A 269 27.05 -7.28 57.15
N MET A 270 28.09 -8.07 57.38
CA MET A 270 29.02 -7.88 58.50
C MET A 270 29.82 -6.58 58.36
N ASP A 271 30.25 -6.22 57.15
CA ASP A 271 30.90 -4.95 56.83
C ASP A 271 29.97 -3.76 57.04
N ALA A 272 28.69 -3.88 56.65
CA ALA A 272 27.69 -2.84 56.91
C ALA A 272 27.46 -2.63 58.41
N ILE A 273 27.39 -3.73 59.18
CA ILE A 273 27.31 -3.70 60.64
C ILE A 273 28.57 -3.07 61.24
N ALA A 274 29.76 -3.45 60.76
CA ALA A 274 31.04 -2.91 61.22
C ALA A 274 31.18 -1.42 60.91
N LYS A 275 30.71 -0.96 59.76
CA LYS A 275 30.62 0.47 59.40
C LYS A 275 29.68 1.22 60.32
N GLN A 276 28.47 0.70 60.55
CA GLN A 276 27.53 1.32 61.49
C GLN A 276 28.08 1.40 62.92
N ILE A 277 28.75 0.33 63.39
CA ILE A 277 29.41 0.33 64.70
C ILE A 277 30.54 1.36 64.71
N SER A 278 31.36 1.42 63.65
CA SER A 278 32.45 2.39 63.54
C SER A 278 31.97 3.83 63.47
N GLU A 279 30.91 4.13 62.71
CA GLU A 279 30.26 5.45 62.70
C GLU A 279 29.72 5.80 64.08
N ARG A 280 29.04 4.86 64.75
CA ARG A 280 28.50 5.08 66.09
C ARG A 280 29.59 5.33 67.13
N LEU A 281 30.73 4.63 67.03
CA LEU A 281 31.88 4.84 67.92
C LEU A 281 32.67 6.11 67.57
N ARG A 282 32.74 6.51 66.29
CA ARG A 282 33.38 7.76 65.86
C ARG A 282 32.62 9.01 66.29
N HIS A 283 31.33 8.91 66.62
CA HIS A 283 30.50 10.08 66.95
C HIS A 283 30.22 10.27 68.45
N HIS A 284 30.94 9.57 69.35
CA HIS A 284 30.81 9.80 70.80
C HIS A 284 31.77 10.84 71.38
N GLU A 285 32.72 11.36 70.61
CA GLU A 285 33.33 12.64 70.96
C GLU A 285 32.45 13.75 70.38
N GLU A 286 31.64 14.37 71.26
CA GLU A 286 31.00 15.64 70.91
C GLU A 286 32.08 16.56 70.31
N PRO A 287 31.86 17.14 69.11
CA PRO A 287 32.80 18.11 68.58
C PRO A 287 32.99 19.17 69.66
N ARG A 288 34.22 19.28 70.20
CA ARG A 288 34.56 20.26 71.24
C ARG A 288 33.92 21.57 70.84
N ARG A 289 32.97 22.04 71.65
CA ARG A 289 32.20 23.26 71.41
C ARG A 289 33.15 24.30 70.82
N VAL A 290 32.83 24.76 69.62
CA VAL A 290 33.53 25.89 69.01
C VAL A 290 33.49 26.98 70.06
N HIS A 291 34.66 27.33 70.62
CA HIS A 291 34.79 28.38 71.61
C HIS A 291 34.00 29.58 71.11
N HIS A 292 33.03 30.03 71.91
CA HIS A 292 32.28 31.23 71.64
C HIS A 292 33.28 32.33 71.31
N LEU A 293 33.27 32.77 70.05
CA LEU A 293 34.01 33.93 69.59
C LEU A 293 33.59 35.08 70.49
N ASP A 294 34.53 35.52 71.32
CA ASP A 294 34.41 36.70 72.15
C ASP A 294 34.01 37.89 71.24
N PRO A 295 32.86 38.55 71.48
CA PRO A 295 32.45 39.70 70.69
C PRO A 295 33.40 40.91 70.80
N ALA A 296 34.44 40.86 71.65
CA ALA A 296 35.48 41.88 71.74
C ALA A 296 36.70 41.64 70.82
N ALA A 297 36.78 40.53 70.07
CA ALA A 297 37.93 40.25 69.19
C ALA A 297 37.87 41.10 67.89
N PRO A 298 38.84 41.99 67.63
CA PRO A 298 38.81 42.88 66.47
C PRO A 298 39.54 42.21 65.30
N HIS A 299 38.88 41.35 64.52
CA HIS A 299 39.39 41.05 63.19
C HIS A 299 38.28 40.71 62.17
N PRO A 300 38.28 41.38 61.00
CA PRO A 300 37.32 41.14 59.94
C PRO A 300 37.84 40.02 59.03
N MET A 301 37.16 38.87 59.01
CA MET A 301 37.45 37.82 58.03
C MET A 301 36.35 37.81 56.97
N LEU A 302 36.62 38.59 55.92
CA LEU A 302 36.50 38.22 54.51
C LEU A 302 35.33 37.27 54.16
N ARG A 303 34.21 37.88 53.73
CA ARG A 303 33.25 37.20 52.86
C ARG A 303 33.90 37.00 51.49
N HIS A 304 34.13 35.76 51.09
CA HIS A 304 34.40 35.45 49.68
C HIS A 304 33.09 35.55 48.88
N PRO A 305 33.03 36.30 47.77
CA PRO A 305 31.89 36.28 46.88
C PRO A 305 31.92 35.03 46.00
N ASP A 306 30.79 34.32 45.94
CA ASP A 306 30.51 33.22 45.02
C ASP A 306 30.67 33.66 43.56
N THR A 307 31.69 33.15 42.88
CA THR A 307 31.81 33.18 41.42
C THR A 307 31.12 31.96 40.83
N ARG A 308 29.81 32.06 40.57
CA ARG A 308 29.09 31.12 39.68
C ARG A 308 28.05 31.86 38.82
N GLU A 309 28.54 32.60 37.85
CA GLU A 309 27.82 32.87 36.60
C GLU A 309 28.68 32.45 35.42
N LEU A 310 28.01 32.05 34.33
CA LEU A 310 28.51 31.58 33.03
C LEU A 310 28.61 30.06 32.84
N ASN A 311 27.43 29.46 32.61
CA ASN A 311 27.19 28.68 31.39
C ASN A 311 25.70 28.29 31.30
N ARG A 312 24.92 29.06 30.54
CA ARG A 312 24.15 28.59 29.37
C ARG A 312 23.36 29.71 28.72
#